data_AF-A0A820EXC4-F1
#
_entry.id   AF-A0A820EXC4-F1
#
_cell.length_a   1.000
_cell.length_b   1.000
_cell.length_c   1.000
_cell.angle_alpha   90.00
_cell.angle_beta   90.00
_cell.angle_gamma   90.00
#
_symmetry.space_group_name_H-M   'P 1'
#
loop_
_entity.id
_entity.type
_entity.pdbx_description
1 polymer ?
#
loop_
_entity_poly.entity_id
_entity_poly.type
_entity_poly.pdbx_seq_one_letter_code
_entity_poly.pdbx_strand_id
1 'polypeptide(L)'
;DKLQVKFHVPNEDEVDFACEFVETFIYPELELLNEKCSKMSNDERLRSLTIIRFIAIGCFRMVPRIDSKEVLNLVPSVVPIDTKKRPRYTLYAKEPKFKENLRMRLVTDIGKLLDVLVENHSDDASSIKTALKIYSITSVYFGVFENFVEKLCKDLESIKYSFKDKLSGKRKHPRFVIIKRIAIQLELFSISNYQSLTEIDKQVIFKLFELSIHRYGEVRRNAQVYLFHILRRYLFSYQVIIDRILELLDKPGEADHDQIKGCLYILLGNDSIFIPTKHSWTLLEKLWPSLARTMHATKISTQNLLDRIMEKIGKQFDTPAIIEDTNDVAMKAAIDLWRPLDANELQSRDQMRDERNQANIRSYNNLMEILNSLFYGDPLTWRQQEMTMAFIWLLLQKRIPIPSSC
;
A
#
# COMPACT_ATOMS: atom_id res chain seq x y z
N ASP A 1 16.36 0.38 -36.67
CA ASP A 1 15.66 -0.80 -37.24
C ASP A 1 16.45 -2.12 -37.28
N LYS A 2 17.78 -2.14 -37.10
CA LYS A 2 18.55 -3.41 -36.98
C LYS A 2 19.21 -3.59 -35.60
N LEU A 3 18.41 -3.55 -34.52
CA LEU A 3 18.96 -3.75 -33.17
C LEU A 3 19.20 -5.23 -32.83
N GLN A 4 18.70 -6.22 -33.58
CA GLN A 4 19.02 -7.66 -33.41
C GLN A 4 19.23 -8.08 -31.94
N VAL A 5 18.23 -7.87 -31.09
CA VAL A 5 18.32 -8.23 -29.67
C VAL A 5 18.02 -9.71 -29.55
N LYS A 6 18.91 -10.47 -28.90
CA LYS A 6 18.67 -11.87 -28.54
C LYS A 6 17.96 -11.90 -27.20
N PHE A 7 16.65 -12.13 -27.21
CA PHE A 7 15.89 -12.37 -26.00
C PHE A 7 15.99 -13.84 -25.62
N HIS A 8 16.19 -14.11 -24.33
CA HIS A 8 15.98 -15.45 -23.78
C HIS A 8 14.52 -15.55 -23.37
N VAL A 9 13.78 -16.42 -24.05
CA VAL A 9 12.42 -16.81 -23.70
C VAL A 9 12.53 -18.24 -23.19
N PRO A 10 12.13 -18.54 -21.93
CA PRO A 10 12.25 -19.87 -21.39
C PRO A 10 11.52 -20.90 -22.25
N ASN A 11 12.23 -21.97 -22.60
CA ASN A 11 11.70 -23.07 -23.39
C ASN A 11 10.86 -24.02 -22.52
N GLU A 12 10.26 -25.05 -23.14
CA GLU A 12 9.40 -25.99 -22.42
C GLU A 12 10.16 -26.77 -21.33
N ASP A 13 11.38 -27.21 -21.63
CA ASP A 13 12.23 -27.96 -20.69
C ASP A 13 12.61 -27.13 -19.45
N GLU A 14 12.94 -25.85 -19.65
CA GLU A 14 13.27 -24.90 -18.57
C GLU A 14 12.05 -24.60 -17.70
N VAL A 15 10.86 -24.50 -18.31
CA VAL A 15 9.61 -24.31 -17.58
C VAL A 15 9.28 -25.56 -16.75
N ASP A 16 9.38 -26.75 -17.33
CA ASP A 16 9.08 -28.01 -16.65
C ASP A 16 10.10 -28.28 -15.51
N PHE A 17 11.39 -28.00 -15.74
CA PHE A 17 12.42 -28.06 -14.69
C PHE A 17 12.12 -27.10 -13.53
N ALA A 18 11.72 -25.86 -13.82
CA ALA A 18 11.36 -24.91 -12.77
C ALA A 18 10.12 -25.35 -11.96
N CYS A 19 9.14 -25.98 -12.60
CA CYS A 19 7.99 -26.58 -11.93
C CYS A 19 8.39 -27.75 -11.03
N GLU A 20 9.23 -28.67 -11.53
CA GLU A 20 9.79 -29.78 -10.74
C GLU A 20 10.62 -29.29 -9.55
N PHE A 21 11.42 -28.24 -9.75
CA PHE A 21 12.23 -27.63 -8.70
C PHE A 21 11.37 -27.06 -7.57
N VAL A 22 10.27 -26.36 -7.90
CA VAL A 22 9.29 -25.91 -6.90
C VAL A 22 8.69 -27.10 -6.17
N GLU A 23 8.35 -28.16 -6.89
CA GLU A 23 7.74 -29.35 -6.28
C GLU A 23 8.65 -30.08 -5.31
N THR A 24 9.93 -30.18 -5.66
CA THR A 24 10.95 -30.91 -4.90
C THR A 24 11.38 -30.17 -3.63
N PHE A 25 11.41 -28.83 -3.66
CA PHE A 25 12.01 -28.06 -2.57
C PHE A 25 11.02 -27.21 -1.76
N ILE A 26 9.90 -26.74 -2.33
CA ILE A 26 8.95 -25.91 -1.55
C ILE A 26 7.94 -26.77 -0.77
N TYR A 27 7.26 -27.72 -1.42
CA TYR A 27 6.19 -28.47 -0.73
C TYR A 27 6.69 -29.28 0.47
N PRO A 28 7.82 -30.01 0.41
CA PRO A 28 8.31 -30.76 1.57
C PRO A 28 8.67 -29.86 2.75
N GLU A 29 9.24 -28.68 2.49
CA GLU A 29 9.57 -27.70 3.54
C GLU A 29 8.31 -27.08 4.15
N LEU A 30 7.25 -26.86 3.36
CA LEU A 30 5.96 -26.40 3.88
C LEU A 30 5.28 -27.46 4.76
N GLU A 31 5.29 -28.72 4.34
CA GLU A 31 4.77 -29.84 5.14
C GLU A 31 5.55 -29.98 6.45
N LEU A 32 6.89 -29.92 6.38
CA LEU A 32 7.77 -29.97 7.55
C LEU A 32 7.44 -28.85 8.55
N LEU A 33 7.29 -27.61 8.07
CA LEU A 33 6.94 -26.47 8.91
C LEU A 33 5.56 -26.61 9.52
N ASN A 34 4.55 -27.05 8.77
CA ASN A 34 3.19 -27.22 9.29
C ASN A 34 3.12 -28.30 10.39
N GLU A 35 3.87 -29.40 10.25
CA GLU A 35 3.82 -30.52 11.20
C GLU A 35 4.74 -30.35 12.41
N LYS A 36 5.93 -29.77 12.22
CA LYS A 36 7.02 -29.82 13.21
C LYS A 36 7.49 -28.46 13.70
N CYS A 37 6.89 -27.34 13.30
CA CYS A 37 7.35 -25.99 13.69
C CYS A 37 7.64 -25.84 15.20
N SER A 38 6.80 -26.37 16.08
CA SER A 38 6.98 -26.26 17.54
C SER A 38 8.13 -27.10 18.10
N LYS A 39 8.58 -28.14 17.38
CA LYS A 39 9.66 -29.04 17.79
C LYS A 39 11.01 -28.69 17.15
N MET A 40 10.99 -27.86 16.11
CA MET A 40 12.18 -27.43 15.39
C MET A 40 12.92 -26.33 16.15
N SER A 41 14.24 -26.33 16.02
CA SER A 41 15.07 -25.22 16.48
C SER A 41 14.82 -23.96 15.65
N ASN A 42 15.14 -22.78 16.21
CA ASN A 42 15.02 -21.49 15.52
C ASN A 42 15.80 -21.50 14.18
N ASP A 43 16.99 -22.11 14.16
CA ASP A 43 17.83 -22.18 12.96
C ASP A 43 17.24 -23.09 11.88
N GLU A 44 16.65 -24.22 12.25
CA GLU A 44 15.98 -25.13 11.29
C GLU A 44 14.75 -24.46 10.67
N ARG A 45 13.95 -23.75 11.47
CA ARG A 45 12.81 -22.98 10.96
C ARG A 45 13.26 -21.89 10.01
N LEU A 46 14.29 -21.12 10.40
CA LEU A 46 14.83 -20.06 9.57
C LEU A 46 15.39 -20.60 8.25
N ARG A 47 16.07 -21.75 8.27
CA ARG A 47 16.58 -22.42 7.07
C ARG A 47 15.43 -22.78 6.11
N SER A 48 14.42 -23.46 6.63
CA SER A 48 13.25 -23.91 5.85
C SER A 48 12.52 -22.71 5.23
N LEU A 49 12.25 -21.67 6.03
CA LEU A 49 11.67 -20.41 5.55
C LEU A 49 12.55 -19.69 4.53
N THR A 50 13.87 -19.73 4.68
CA THR A 50 14.80 -19.10 3.76
C THR A 50 14.80 -19.78 2.39
N ILE A 51 14.74 -21.11 2.36
CA ILE A 51 14.59 -21.91 1.14
C ILE A 51 13.30 -21.49 0.44
N ILE A 52 12.16 -21.57 1.14
CA ILE A 52 10.85 -21.20 0.58
C ILE A 52 10.89 -19.76 0.03
N ARG A 53 11.46 -18.81 0.78
CA ARG A 53 11.55 -17.40 0.38
C ARG A 53 12.27 -17.22 -0.95
N PHE A 54 13.47 -17.78 -1.10
CA PHE A 54 14.28 -17.54 -2.29
C PHE A 54 13.70 -18.22 -3.53
N ILE A 55 13.16 -19.43 -3.37
CA ILE A 55 12.53 -20.14 -4.48
C ILE A 55 11.24 -19.42 -4.90
N ALA A 56 10.40 -18.99 -3.93
CA ALA A 56 9.18 -18.23 -4.18
C ALA A 56 9.46 -16.93 -4.96
N ILE A 57 10.46 -16.15 -4.55
CA ILE A 57 10.87 -14.93 -5.28
C ILE A 57 11.30 -15.27 -6.71
N GLY A 58 12.01 -16.37 -6.93
CA GLY A 58 12.44 -16.79 -8.27
C GLY A 58 11.27 -17.21 -9.18
N CYS A 59 10.30 -17.95 -8.65
CA CYS A 59 9.23 -18.56 -9.45
C CYS A 59 7.95 -17.71 -9.57
N PHE A 60 7.75 -16.67 -8.77
CA PHE A 60 6.50 -15.88 -8.77
C PHE A 60 6.18 -15.15 -10.07
N ARG A 61 7.14 -15.03 -11.00
CA ARG A 61 6.87 -14.55 -12.36
C ARG A 61 6.10 -15.59 -13.20
N MET A 62 6.32 -16.88 -12.94
CA MET A 62 5.69 -18.03 -13.59
C MET A 62 4.36 -18.42 -12.93
N VAL A 63 4.27 -18.28 -11.62
CA VAL A 63 3.05 -18.67 -10.87
C VAL A 63 1.91 -17.69 -11.21
N PRO A 64 0.70 -18.15 -11.55
CA PRO A 64 -0.44 -17.29 -11.75
C PRO A 64 -0.89 -16.64 -10.43
N ARG A 65 -1.69 -15.58 -10.52
CA ARG A 65 -2.25 -14.98 -9.30
C ARG A 65 -3.34 -15.87 -8.74
N ILE A 66 -3.72 -15.60 -7.51
CA ILE A 66 -4.85 -16.28 -6.91
C ILE A 66 -6.12 -15.68 -7.51
N ASP A 67 -6.95 -16.52 -8.12
CA ASP A 67 -8.25 -16.10 -8.62
C ASP A 67 -9.17 -15.87 -7.43
N SER A 68 -9.48 -14.60 -7.17
CA SER A 68 -10.32 -14.17 -6.07
C SER A 68 -11.18 -13.00 -6.50
N LYS A 69 -12.31 -12.81 -5.81
CA LYS A 69 -13.24 -11.71 -6.07
C LYS A 69 -12.55 -10.38 -5.78
N GLU A 70 -12.71 -9.44 -6.70
CA GLU A 70 -12.24 -8.06 -6.50
C GLU A 70 -13.08 -7.38 -5.41
N VAL A 71 -12.42 -6.68 -4.49
CA VAL A 71 -13.07 -5.85 -3.49
C VAL A 71 -13.59 -4.61 -4.18
N LEU A 72 -14.88 -4.63 -4.52
CA LEU A 72 -15.55 -3.49 -5.14
C LEU A 72 -15.85 -2.40 -4.11
N ASN A 73 -15.96 -1.16 -4.59
CA ASN A 73 -16.53 -0.03 -3.85
C ASN A 73 -15.79 0.39 -2.57
N LEU A 74 -14.46 0.32 -2.54
CA LEU A 74 -13.67 0.99 -1.49
C LEU A 74 -14.01 2.50 -1.46
N VAL A 75 -14.02 3.13 -2.63
CA VAL A 75 -14.48 4.51 -2.81
C VAL A 75 -15.56 4.52 -3.90
N PRO A 76 -16.70 5.22 -3.71
CA PRO A 76 -17.67 5.41 -4.78
C PRO A 76 -17.00 6.14 -5.94
N SER A 77 -16.98 5.51 -7.12
CA SER A 77 -16.40 6.10 -8.32
C SER A 77 -17.45 6.20 -9.41
N VAL A 78 -17.57 7.41 -9.95
CA VAL A 78 -18.49 7.80 -11.02
C VAL A 78 -17.99 7.28 -12.37
N VAL A 79 -16.66 7.14 -12.51
CA VAL A 79 -16.00 6.52 -13.66
C VAL A 79 -15.49 5.14 -13.28
N PRO A 80 -15.45 4.17 -14.23
CA PRO A 80 -14.81 2.90 -13.97
C PRO A 80 -13.37 3.12 -13.51
N ILE A 81 -13.03 2.62 -12.32
CA ILE A 81 -11.62 2.49 -11.90
C ILE A 81 -11.09 1.28 -12.66
N ASP A 82 -10.87 1.47 -13.97
CA ASP A 82 -10.37 0.41 -14.83
C ASP A 82 -8.87 0.27 -14.55
N THR A 83 -8.53 -0.60 -13.62
CA THR A 83 -7.18 -1.15 -13.52
C THR A 83 -6.99 -2.09 -14.70
N LYS A 84 -6.91 -1.53 -15.93
CA LYS A 84 -6.77 -2.33 -17.15
C LYS A 84 -5.66 -3.34 -16.91
N LYS A 85 -6.05 -4.62 -16.90
CA LYS A 85 -5.14 -5.75 -16.91
C LYS A 85 -4.37 -5.63 -18.22
N ARG A 86 -3.23 -4.92 -18.22
CA ARG A 86 -2.41 -4.84 -19.42
C ARG A 86 -2.07 -6.28 -19.80
N PRO A 87 -2.14 -6.62 -21.09
CA PRO A 87 -1.85 -7.98 -21.53
C PRO A 87 -0.51 -8.41 -20.96
N ARG A 88 -0.53 -9.52 -20.22
CA ARG A 88 0.73 -10.22 -19.93
C ARG A 88 1.22 -10.69 -21.28
N TYR A 89 2.36 -10.17 -21.72
CA TYR A 89 3.08 -10.82 -22.79
C TYR A 89 3.36 -12.25 -22.33
N THR A 90 3.05 -13.24 -23.16
CA THR A 90 3.41 -14.62 -22.89
C THR A 90 4.93 -14.68 -22.86
N LEU A 91 5.49 -14.70 -21.65
CA LEU A 91 6.94 -14.68 -21.42
C LEU A 91 7.55 -16.09 -21.53
N TYR A 92 6.75 -17.11 -21.82
CA TYR A 92 7.11 -18.52 -21.76
C TYR A 92 6.61 -19.23 -23.01
N ALA A 93 7.35 -20.26 -23.44
CA ALA A 93 6.93 -21.13 -24.54
C ALA A 93 5.66 -21.94 -24.20
N LYS A 94 5.44 -22.21 -22.91
CA LYS A 94 4.34 -23.01 -22.37
C LYS A 94 3.83 -22.39 -21.07
N GLU A 95 2.52 -22.51 -20.81
CA GLU A 95 1.93 -22.11 -19.54
C GLU A 95 2.42 -23.05 -18.41
N PRO A 96 3.05 -22.52 -17.35
CA PRO A 96 3.54 -23.32 -16.23
C PRO A 96 2.41 -24.10 -15.56
N LYS A 97 2.61 -25.42 -15.40
CA LYS A 97 1.64 -26.29 -14.72
C LYS A 97 2.16 -26.63 -13.33
N PHE A 98 1.50 -26.09 -12.32
CA PHE A 98 1.72 -26.47 -10.93
C PHE A 98 0.58 -27.37 -10.45
N LYS A 99 0.85 -28.31 -9.53
CA LYS A 99 -0.17 -29.15 -8.87
C LYS A 99 -1.33 -28.34 -8.28
N GLU A 100 -1.00 -27.23 -7.65
CA GLU A 100 -1.95 -26.28 -7.08
C GLU A 100 -1.43 -24.84 -7.23
N ASN A 101 -2.28 -23.86 -6.91
CA ASN A 101 -1.85 -22.46 -6.93
C ASN A 101 -0.89 -22.23 -5.74
N LEU A 102 0.42 -22.24 -6.04
CA LEU A 102 1.48 -22.08 -5.04
C LEU A 102 1.28 -20.82 -4.18
N ARG A 103 0.76 -19.71 -4.75
CA ARG A 103 0.49 -18.51 -3.96
C ARG A 103 -0.59 -18.75 -2.91
N MET A 104 -1.68 -19.43 -3.29
CA MET A 104 -2.77 -19.75 -2.35
C MET A 104 -2.26 -20.65 -1.22
N ARG A 105 -1.46 -21.66 -1.57
CA ARG A 105 -0.86 -22.56 -0.59
C ARG A 105 0.05 -21.81 0.38
N LEU A 106 0.93 -20.95 -0.14
CA LEU A 106 1.83 -20.13 0.68
C LEU A 106 1.08 -19.16 1.59
N VAL A 107 0.03 -18.48 1.11
CA VAL A 107 -0.78 -17.60 1.97
C VAL A 107 -1.43 -18.39 3.10
N THR A 108 -1.96 -19.57 2.82
CA THR A 108 -2.65 -20.39 3.82
C THR A 108 -1.67 -20.94 4.87
N ASP A 109 -0.59 -21.57 4.42
CA ASP A 109 0.34 -22.28 5.30
C ASP A 109 1.21 -21.31 6.09
N ILE A 110 1.77 -20.29 5.43
CA ILE A 110 2.57 -19.27 6.14
C ILE A 110 1.67 -18.41 7.04
N GLY A 111 0.40 -18.20 6.67
CA GLY A 111 -0.57 -17.53 7.53
C GLY A 111 -0.78 -18.26 8.85
N LYS A 112 -0.98 -19.58 8.82
CA LYS A 112 -1.09 -20.44 10.02
C LYS A 112 0.22 -20.50 10.79
N LEU A 113 1.35 -20.62 10.08
CA LEU A 113 2.68 -20.65 10.71
C LEU A 113 2.98 -19.35 11.47
N LEU A 114 2.56 -18.20 10.94
CA LEU A 114 2.71 -16.93 11.62
C LEU A 114 1.96 -16.90 12.96
N ASP A 115 0.77 -17.48 13.05
CA ASP A 115 0.04 -17.58 14.33
C ASP A 115 0.81 -18.41 15.35
N VAL A 116 1.26 -19.60 14.93
CA VAL A 116 2.04 -20.49 15.79
C VAL A 116 3.35 -19.85 16.26
N LEU A 117 4.05 -19.14 15.36
CA LEU A 117 5.32 -18.47 15.68
C LEU A 117 5.11 -17.29 16.65
N VAL A 118 4.07 -16.49 16.45
CA VAL A 118 3.81 -15.32 17.29
C VAL A 118 3.35 -15.72 18.69
N GLU A 119 2.58 -16.81 18.81
CA GLU A 119 2.12 -17.33 20.11
C GLU A 119 3.21 -18.09 20.87
N ASN A 120 3.95 -18.99 20.20
CA ASN A 120 4.85 -19.93 20.89
C ASN A 120 6.33 -19.52 20.85
N HIS A 121 6.73 -18.69 19.89
CA HIS A 121 8.14 -18.36 19.62
C HIS A 121 8.34 -16.87 19.33
N SER A 122 7.74 -16.02 20.17
CA SER A 122 7.82 -14.56 20.03
C SER A 122 9.24 -13.98 20.07
N ASP A 123 10.21 -14.74 20.57
CA ASP A 123 11.64 -14.46 20.62
C ASP A 123 12.35 -14.70 19.27
N ASP A 124 11.80 -15.54 18.39
CA ASP A 124 12.38 -15.86 17.08
C ASP A 124 12.03 -14.79 16.03
N ALA A 125 12.56 -13.58 16.24
CA ALA A 125 12.35 -12.44 15.36
C ALA A 125 12.79 -12.69 13.92
N SER A 126 13.81 -13.52 13.70
CA SER A 126 14.37 -13.83 12.37
C SER A 126 13.41 -14.70 11.55
N SER A 127 12.85 -15.75 12.14
CA SER A 127 11.84 -16.58 11.49
C SER A 127 10.56 -15.79 11.24
N ILE A 128 10.07 -15.01 12.22
CA ILE A 128 8.87 -14.17 12.06
C ILE A 128 9.07 -13.16 10.92
N LYS A 129 10.21 -12.47 10.87
CA LYS A 129 10.54 -11.51 9.80
C LYS A 129 10.57 -12.19 8.42
N THR A 130 11.08 -13.41 8.35
CA THR A 130 11.17 -14.17 7.09
C THR A 130 9.79 -14.67 6.65
N ALA A 131 8.97 -15.17 7.57
CA ALA A 131 7.60 -15.58 7.31
C ALA A 131 6.73 -14.39 6.85
N LEU A 132 6.80 -13.24 7.53
CA LEU A 132 6.12 -12.01 7.12
C LEU A 132 6.53 -11.55 5.71
N LYS A 133 7.81 -11.72 5.36
CA LYS A 133 8.31 -11.43 4.03
C LYS A 133 7.68 -12.33 2.98
N ILE A 134 7.61 -13.65 3.24
CA ILE A 134 6.99 -14.60 2.31
C ILE A 134 5.50 -14.27 2.15
N TYR A 135 4.81 -14.06 3.26
CA TYR A 135 3.37 -13.76 3.29
C TYR A 135 3.03 -12.51 2.45
N SER A 136 3.78 -11.42 2.62
CA SER A 136 3.57 -10.18 1.87
C SER A 136 3.97 -10.27 0.38
N ILE A 137 5.11 -10.90 0.07
CA ILE A 137 5.58 -11.09 -1.31
C ILE A 137 4.57 -11.94 -2.10
N THR A 138 3.93 -12.93 -1.46
CA THR A 138 2.98 -13.82 -2.14
C THR A 138 1.78 -13.06 -2.73
N SER A 139 1.30 -12.02 -2.04
CA SER A 139 0.22 -11.15 -2.53
C SER A 139 0.70 -10.15 -3.59
N VAL A 140 1.80 -9.42 -3.33
CA VAL A 140 2.17 -8.25 -4.14
C VAL A 140 3.14 -8.55 -5.28
N TYR A 141 4.08 -9.49 -5.08
CA TYR A 141 5.24 -9.63 -5.94
C TYR A 141 4.96 -10.47 -7.19
N PHE A 142 5.40 -9.95 -8.33
CA PHE A 142 5.27 -10.61 -9.64
C PHE A 142 6.60 -10.57 -10.41
N GLY A 143 7.67 -11.08 -9.79
CA GLY A 143 8.96 -11.29 -10.43
C GLY A 143 9.93 -10.10 -10.41
N VAL A 144 9.49 -8.91 -10.01
CA VAL A 144 10.34 -7.70 -10.00
C VAL A 144 10.04 -6.83 -8.79
N PHE A 145 11.10 -6.40 -8.10
CA PHE A 145 10.97 -5.43 -7.02
C PHE A 145 11.06 -4.00 -7.57
N GLU A 146 10.20 -3.11 -7.07
CA GLU A 146 10.13 -1.73 -7.55
C GLU A 146 11.42 -0.94 -7.27
N ASN A 147 11.97 -1.08 -6.07
CA ASN A 147 13.23 -0.46 -5.68
C ASN A 147 14.42 -0.91 -6.56
N PHE A 148 14.41 -2.16 -7.02
CA PHE A 148 15.40 -2.68 -7.95
C PHE A 148 15.31 -1.97 -9.31
N VAL A 149 14.09 -1.76 -9.82
CA VAL A 149 13.90 -1.06 -11.09
C VAL A 149 14.20 0.43 -10.99
N GLU A 150 13.83 1.09 -9.89
CA GLU A 150 14.23 2.48 -9.63
C GLU A 150 15.75 2.64 -9.67
N LYS A 151 16.49 1.71 -9.04
CA LYS A 151 17.95 1.69 -9.10
C LYS A 151 18.45 1.52 -10.54
N LEU A 152 17.91 0.56 -11.29
CA LEU A 152 18.29 0.36 -12.70
C LEU A 152 18.01 1.59 -13.57
N CYS A 153 16.90 2.30 -13.32
CA CYS A 153 16.58 3.56 -13.99
C CYS A 153 17.63 4.64 -13.70
N LYS A 154 17.98 4.85 -12.43
CA LYS A 154 19.04 5.81 -12.02
C LYS A 154 20.39 5.45 -12.63
N ASP A 155 20.76 4.17 -12.61
CA ASP A 155 22.00 3.68 -13.23
C ASP A 155 22.00 3.94 -14.74
N LEU A 156 20.86 3.73 -15.41
CA LEU A 156 20.73 4.00 -16.84
C LEU A 156 20.80 5.50 -17.14
N GLU A 157 20.21 6.35 -16.33
CA GLU A 157 20.28 7.82 -16.48
C GLU A 157 21.72 8.32 -16.37
N SER A 158 22.47 7.82 -15.38
CA SER A 158 23.90 8.09 -15.22
C SER A 158 24.68 7.70 -16.47
N ILE A 159 24.50 6.47 -16.97
CA ILE A 159 25.15 5.99 -18.19
C ILE A 159 24.75 6.85 -19.41
N LYS A 160 23.46 7.18 -19.56
CA LYS A 160 23.00 8.03 -20.66
C LYS A 160 23.65 9.41 -20.64
N TYR A 161 23.87 9.97 -19.45
CA TYR A 161 24.55 11.24 -19.28
C TYR A 161 26.03 11.15 -19.69
N SER A 162 26.74 10.12 -19.24
CA SER A 162 28.16 9.89 -19.59
C SER A 162 28.37 9.69 -21.09
N PHE A 163 27.45 9.00 -21.77
CA PHE A 163 27.53 8.73 -23.21
C PHE A 163 26.66 9.68 -24.05
N LYS A 164 26.30 10.86 -23.52
CA LYS A 164 25.51 11.85 -24.25
C LYS A 164 26.37 12.54 -25.30
N ASP A 165 26.12 12.23 -26.57
CA ASP A 165 26.67 13.02 -27.67
C ASP A 165 26.02 14.41 -27.69
N LYS A 166 26.76 15.41 -27.21
CA LYS A 166 26.32 16.81 -27.18
C LYS A 166 26.46 17.52 -28.53
N LEU A 167 27.26 16.97 -29.45
CA LEU A 167 27.60 17.61 -30.72
C LEU A 167 26.57 17.31 -31.81
N SER A 168 26.12 16.05 -31.91
CA SER A 168 25.24 15.65 -33.02
C SER A 168 23.75 15.94 -32.79
N GLY A 169 23.35 16.41 -31.59
CA GLY A 169 21.99 16.83 -31.21
C GLY A 169 20.91 15.74 -31.23
N LYS A 170 21.13 14.64 -31.98
CA LYS A 170 20.28 13.47 -32.07
C LYS A 170 20.67 12.52 -30.93
N ARG A 171 19.69 11.95 -30.23
CA ARG A 171 19.84 10.97 -29.14
C ARG A 171 20.46 9.63 -29.62
N LYS A 172 21.64 9.65 -30.23
CA LYS A 172 22.38 8.49 -30.69
C LYS A 172 23.09 7.89 -29.47
N HIS A 173 22.41 6.97 -28.79
CA HIS A 173 23.01 6.21 -27.71
C HIS A 173 23.72 4.96 -28.25
N PRO A 174 24.82 4.52 -27.62
CA PRO A 174 25.43 3.23 -27.93
C PRO A 174 24.42 2.08 -27.80
N ARG A 175 24.61 1.04 -28.61
CA ARG A 175 23.74 -0.15 -28.65
C ARG A 175 23.43 -0.73 -27.27
N PHE A 176 24.43 -0.85 -26.40
CA PHE A 176 24.25 -1.44 -25.06
C PHE A 176 23.30 -0.62 -24.18
N VAL A 177 23.32 0.72 -24.29
CA VAL A 177 22.42 1.63 -23.55
C VAL A 177 20.98 1.44 -24.02
N ILE A 178 20.78 1.24 -25.32
CA ILE A 178 19.48 0.98 -25.91
C ILE A 178 18.97 -0.39 -25.44
N ILE A 179 19.80 -1.44 -25.45
CA ILE A 179 19.43 -2.77 -24.94
C ILE A 179 19.06 -2.71 -23.46
N LYS A 180 19.87 -2.04 -22.62
CA LYS A 180 19.58 -1.86 -21.19
C LYS A 180 18.28 -1.08 -21.00
N ARG A 181 18.00 -0.07 -21.82
CA ARG A 181 16.73 0.67 -21.80
C ARG A 181 15.54 -0.23 -22.13
N ILE A 182 15.67 -1.13 -23.12
CA ILE A 182 14.62 -2.10 -23.48
C ILE A 182 14.37 -3.07 -22.33
N ALA A 183 15.43 -3.62 -21.73
CA ALA A 183 15.30 -4.52 -20.57
C ALA A 183 14.58 -3.84 -19.40
N ILE A 184 15.00 -2.62 -19.04
CA ILE A 184 14.33 -1.83 -17.99
C ILE A 184 12.87 -1.52 -18.34
N GLN A 185 12.57 -1.25 -19.61
CA GLN A 185 11.20 -0.98 -20.04
C GLN A 185 10.32 -2.22 -19.88
N LEU A 186 10.82 -3.43 -20.17
CA LEU A 186 10.11 -4.68 -19.91
C LEU A 186 9.83 -4.88 -18.41
N GLU A 187 10.80 -4.58 -17.54
CA GLU A 187 10.60 -4.69 -16.10
C GLU A 187 9.64 -3.62 -15.54
N LEU A 188 9.66 -2.40 -16.10
CA LEU A 188 8.69 -1.36 -15.78
C LEU A 188 7.26 -1.78 -16.17
N PHE A 189 7.09 -2.47 -17.31
CA PHE A 189 5.78 -3.00 -17.69
C PHE A 189 5.25 -3.99 -16.65
N SER A 190 6.08 -4.90 -16.14
CA SER A 190 5.71 -5.85 -15.08
C SER A 190 5.22 -5.16 -13.81
N ILE A 191 5.84 -4.04 -13.41
CA ILE A 191 5.48 -3.29 -12.20
C ILE A 191 4.25 -2.40 -12.43
N SER A 192 4.14 -1.74 -13.59
CA SER A 192 3.11 -0.73 -13.90
C SER A 192 1.67 -1.24 -13.99
N ASN A 193 1.47 -2.55 -13.79
CA ASN A 193 0.15 -3.16 -13.71
C ASN A 193 -0.53 -2.80 -12.38
N TYR A 194 -1.17 -1.63 -12.33
CA TYR A 194 -2.15 -1.31 -11.30
C TYR A 194 -3.25 -2.37 -11.32
N GLN A 195 -3.66 -2.84 -10.15
CA GLN A 195 -4.56 -3.98 -10.00
C GLN A 195 -5.58 -3.69 -8.91
N SER A 196 -6.80 -4.18 -9.09
CA SER A 196 -7.81 -4.21 -8.06
C SER A 196 -7.34 -5.02 -6.85
N LEU A 197 -7.73 -4.56 -5.66
CA LEU A 197 -7.58 -5.32 -4.43
C LEU A 197 -8.51 -6.54 -4.48
N THR A 198 -8.02 -7.74 -4.15
CA THR A 198 -8.86 -8.94 -4.02
C THR A 198 -9.20 -9.26 -2.57
N GLU A 199 -10.20 -10.11 -2.32
CA GLU A 199 -10.57 -10.49 -0.95
C GLU A 199 -9.42 -11.17 -0.18
N ILE A 200 -8.51 -11.84 -0.89
CA ILE A 200 -7.31 -12.46 -0.29
C ILE A 200 -6.30 -11.38 0.08
N ASP A 201 -6.10 -10.39 -0.77
CA ASP A 201 -5.23 -9.26 -0.44
C ASP A 201 -5.74 -8.50 0.79
N LYS A 202 -7.07 -8.35 0.90
CA LYS A 202 -7.72 -7.79 2.09
C LYS A 202 -7.45 -8.62 3.35
N GLN A 203 -7.55 -9.94 3.28
CA GLN A 203 -7.17 -10.84 4.40
C GLN A 203 -5.69 -10.68 4.78
N VAL A 204 -4.80 -10.59 3.79
CA VAL A 204 -3.36 -10.37 4.00
C VAL A 204 -3.11 -9.02 4.69
N ILE A 205 -3.79 -7.95 4.25
CA ILE A 205 -3.72 -6.62 4.86
C ILE A 205 -4.18 -6.68 6.32
N PHE A 206 -5.33 -7.29 6.60
CA PHE A 206 -5.84 -7.42 7.97
C PHE A 206 -4.88 -8.19 8.87
N LYS A 207 -4.35 -9.33 8.38
CA LYS A 207 -3.39 -10.12 9.15
C LYS A 207 -2.12 -9.32 9.48
N LEU A 208 -1.57 -8.61 8.50
CA LEU A 208 -0.40 -7.75 8.71
C LEU A 208 -0.71 -6.55 9.62
N PHE A 209 -1.93 -6.02 9.57
CA PHE A 209 -2.39 -4.98 10.46
C PHE A 209 -2.44 -5.48 11.92
N GLU A 210 -3.05 -6.63 12.19
CA GLU A 210 -3.09 -7.24 13.53
C GLU A 210 -1.67 -7.47 14.08
N LEU A 211 -0.75 -7.96 13.24
CA LEU A 211 0.65 -8.12 13.64
C LEU A 211 1.38 -6.77 13.84
N SER A 212 0.94 -5.71 13.18
CA SER A 212 1.48 -4.35 13.30
C SER A 212 1.05 -3.64 14.59
N ILE A 213 0.02 -4.16 15.27
CA ILE A 213 -0.46 -3.68 16.58
C ILE A 213 -0.16 -4.68 17.72
N HIS A 214 0.59 -5.73 17.45
CA HIS A 214 0.91 -6.78 18.43
C HIS A 214 1.69 -6.27 19.66
N ARG A 215 1.63 -6.95 20.81
CA ARG A 215 2.37 -6.55 22.04
C ARG A 215 3.88 -6.40 21.80
N TYR A 216 4.49 -7.37 21.12
CA TYR A 216 5.93 -7.40 20.87
C TYR A 216 6.37 -6.36 19.84
N GLY A 217 7.23 -5.42 20.25
CA GLY A 217 7.69 -4.31 19.41
C GLY A 217 8.45 -4.73 18.15
N GLU A 218 9.20 -5.82 18.20
CA GLU A 218 9.95 -6.32 17.04
C GLU A 218 9.03 -6.92 15.96
N VAL A 219 8.03 -7.68 16.38
CA VAL A 219 6.97 -8.21 15.48
C VAL A 219 6.24 -7.05 14.82
N ARG A 220 5.84 -6.03 15.60
CA ARG A 220 5.19 -4.81 15.07
C ARG A 220 6.03 -4.13 14.01
N ARG A 221 7.30 -3.82 14.31
CA ARG A 221 8.19 -3.12 13.39
C ARG A 221 8.36 -3.89 12.07
N ASN A 222 8.53 -5.21 12.15
CA ASN A 222 8.68 -6.05 10.97
C ASN A 222 7.38 -6.13 10.15
N ALA A 223 6.22 -6.25 10.80
CA ALA A 223 4.92 -6.29 10.12
C ALA A 223 4.58 -4.96 9.42
N GLN A 224 4.85 -3.83 10.08
CA GLN A 224 4.59 -2.48 9.55
C GLN A 224 5.34 -2.22 8.23
N VAL A 225 6.59 -2.67 8.11
CA VAL A 225 7.36 -2.54 6.86
C VAL A 225 6.63 -3.19 5.68
N TYR A 226 6.12 -4.41 5.87
CA TYR A 226 5.41 -5.14 4.82
C TYR A 226 3.98 -4.64 4.60
N LEU A 227 3.31 -4.18 5.66
CA LEU A 227 2.01 -3.50 5.57
C LEU A 227 2.11 -2.27 4.67
N PHE A 228 3.11 -1.40 4.87
CA PHE A 228 3.29 -0.22 4.02
C PHE A 228 3.61 -0.59 2.55
N HIS A 229 4.33 -1.69 2.30
CA HIS A 229 4.56 -2.14 0.93
C HIS A 229 3.26 -2.54 0.21
N ILE A 230 2.35 -3.22 0.90
CA ILE A 230 1.05 -3.61 0.34
C ILE A 230 0.13 -2.40 0.18
N LEU A 231 0.06 -1.54 1.20
CA LEU A 231 -0.79 -0.35 1.15
C LEU A 231 -0.37 0.64 0.04
N ARG A 232 0.88 0.61 -0.40
CA ARG A 232 1.38 1.43 -1.52
C ARG A 232 0.93 0.86 -2.86
N ARG A 233 0.73 -0.46 -2.93
CA ARG A 233 0.46 -1.17 -4.18
C ARG A 233 -0.99 -1.01 -4.64
N TYR A 234 -1.92 -1.06 -3.70
CA TYR A 234 -3.35 -1.05 -3.98
C TYR A 234 -3.95 0.33 -3.73
N LEU A 235 -4.75 0.82 -4.68
CA LEU A 235 -5.45 2.10 -4.52
C LEU A 235 -6.48 1.97 -3.39
N PHE A 236 -6.56 2.99 -2.54
CA PHE A 236 -7.52 3.09 -1.43
C PHE A 236 -7.48 1.97 -0.38
N SER A 237 -6.45 1.12 -0.38
CA SER A 237 -6.35 0.00 0.56
C SER A 237 -6.28 0.39 2.03
N TYR A 238 -5.96 1.66 2.34
CA TYR A 238 -5.98 2.18 3.71
C TYR A 238 -7.39 2.13 4.32
N GLN A 239 -8.46 2.13 3.51
CA GLN A 239 -9.83 2.02 4.01
C GLN A 239 -10.12 0.68 4.66
N VAL A 240 -9.36 -0.37 4.33
CA VAL A 240 -9.49 -1.69 4.96
C VAL A 240 -9.15 -1.64 6.45
N ILE A 241 -8.19 -0.78 6.83
CA ILE A 241 -7.65 -0.73 8.19
C ILE A 241 -8.13 0.48 9.00
N ILE A 242 -8.65 1.52 8.34
CA ILE A 242 -8.89 2.80 9.00
C ILE A 242 -9.97 2.73 10.07
N ASP A 243 -11.09 2.06 9.80
CA ASP A 243 -12.19 1.96 10.75
C ASP A 243 -11.73 1.26 12.02
N ARG A 244 -10.91 0.21 11.88
CA ARG A 244 -10.31 -0.49 13.00
C ARG A 244 -9.31 0.37 13.78
N ILE A 245 -8.54 1.23 13.11
CA ILE A 245 -7.66 2.18 13.78
C ILE A 245 -8.47 3.18 14.60
N LEU A 246 -9.56 3.72 14.05
CA LEU A 246 -10.44 4.67 14.74
C LEU A 246 -11.07 4.04 15.98
N GLU A 247 -11.58 2.80 15.87
CA GLU A 247 -12.11 2.03 17.00
C GLU A 247 -11.10 1.88 18.15
N LEU A 248 -9.82 1.61 17.83
CA LEU A 248 -8.76 1.42 18.82
C LEU A 248 -8.28 2.73 19.44
N LEU A 249 -8.39 3.85 18.73
CA LEU A 249 -8.00 5.18 19.24
C LEU A 249 -9.09 5.81 20.10
N ASP A 250 -10.37 5.61 19.76
CA ASP A 250 -11.52 6.20 20.46
C ASP A 250 -11.91 5.44 21.74
N LYS A 251 -11.36 4.25 22.00
CA LYS A 251 -11.68 3.41 23.16
C LYS A 251 -10.53 3.33 24.20
N PRO A 252 -10.52 4.24 25.19
CA PRO A 252 -9.52 4.35 26.26
C PRO A 252 -9.12 3.09 27.03
N GLY A 253 -10.07 2.19 27.26
CA GLY A 253 -9.97 1.13 28.26
C GLY A 253 -9.87 -0.28 27.70
N GLU A 254 -10.11 -0.47 26.40
CA GLU A 254 -10.09 -1.79 25.75
C GLU A 254 -8.76 -2.07 25.03
N ALA A 255 -8.01 -1.03 24.64
CA ALA A 255 -6.79 -1.19 23.86
C ALA A 255 -5.52 -1.18 24.74
N ASP A 256 -4.65 -2.16 24.52
CA ASP A 256 -3.33 -2.18 25.13
C ASP A 256 -2.50 -0.99 24.63
N HIS A 257 -1.66 -0.43 25.50
CA HIS A 257 -0.76 0.67 25.16
C HIS A 257 0.07 0.37 23.90
N ASP A 258 0.46 -0.89 23.72
CA ASP A 258 1.21 -1.33 22.56
C ASP A 258 0.39 -1.35 21.26
N GLN A 259 -0.92 -1.59 21.33
CA GLN A 259 -1.82 -1.51 20.18
C GLN A 259 -1.98 -0.06 19.73
N ILE A 260 -2.19 0.87 20.67
CA ILE A 260 -2.27 2.32 20.39
C ILE A 260 -0.98 2.81 19.74
N LYS A 261 0.18 2.46 20.34
CA LYS A 261 1.48 2.82 19.78
C LYS A 261 1.66 2.24 18.37
N GLY A 262 1.20 1.01 18.12
CA GLY A 262 1.20 0.40 16.79
C GLY A 262 0.36 1.19 15.78
N CYS A 263 -0.87 1.57 16.15
CA CYS A 263 -1.76 2.39 15.32
C CYS A 263 -1.14 3.74 14.97
N LEU A 264 -0.56 4.44 15.95
CA LEU A 264 0.12 5.71 15.73
C LEU A 264 1.32 5.58 14.79
N TYR A 265 2.07 4.47 14.85
CA TYR A 265 3.15 4.21 13.89
C TYR A 265 2.62 3.97 12.47
N ILE A 266 1.49 3.28 12.33
CA ILE A 266 0.82 3.08 11.03
C ILE A 266 0.35 4.43 10.47
N LEU A 267 -0.22 5.30 11.32
CA LEU A 267 -0.66 6.64 10.93
C LEU A 267 0.50 7.58 10.58
N LEU A 268 1.61 7.55 11.33
CA LEU A 268 2.84 8.24 10.97
C LEU A 268 3.34 7.81 9.59
N GLY A 269 3.14 6.52 9.28
CA GLY A 269 3.45 5.93 7.99
C GLY A 269 4.95 6.01 7.64
N ASN A 270 5.24 5.99 6.35
CA ASN A 270 6.59 6.17 5.81
C ASN A 270 6.62 7.33 4.80
N ASP A 271 7.71 7.48 4.05
CA ASP A 271 7.81 8.55 3.04
C ASP A 271 6.83 8.37 1.88
N SER A 272 6.32 7.15 1.66
CA SER A 272 5.40 6.83 0.55
C SER A 272 3.93 6.87 0.95
N ILE A 273 3.62 6.62 2.22
CA ILE A 273 2.25 6.54 2.73
C ILE A 273 2.17 7.36 4.00
N PHE A 274 1.29 8.35 3.95
CA PHE A 274 0.84 9.08 5.13
C PHE A 274 -0.67 9.19 5.04
N ILE A 275 -1.38 8.57 6.00
CA ILE A 275 -2.84 8.48 6.00
C ILE A 275 -3.49 9.81 6.43
N PRO A 276 -2.99 10.54 7.44
CA PRO A 276 -3.61 11.78 7.93
C PRO A 276 -3.72 12.93 6.93
N THR A 277 -2.97 12.91 5.82
CA THR A 277 -3.01 13.94 4.76
C THR A 277 -3.70 13.47 3.48
N LYS A 278 -4.36 12.30 3.49
CA LYS A 278 -5.13 11.86 2.31
C LYS A 278 -6.33 12.78 2.07
N HIS A 279 -6.55 13.15 0.80
CA HIS A 279 -7.63 14.03 0.37
C HIS A 279 -9.01 13.35 0.44
N SER A 280 -9.52 13.14 1.66
CA SER A 280 -10.86 12.60 1.89
C SER A 280 -11.47 13.28 3.12
N TRP A 281 -12.44 14.17 2.92
CA TRP A 281 -13.07 14.91 4.00
C TRP A 281 -13.71 14.00 5.06
N THR A 282 -14.35 12.92 4.63
CA THR A 282 -14.93 11.88 5.50
C THR A 282 -13.90 11.18 6.39
N LEU A 283 -12.65 11.08 5.94
CA LEU A 283 -11.56 10.52 6.69
C LEU A 283 -11.04 11.53 7.72
N LEU A 284 -10.78 12.76 7.26
CA LEU A 284 -10.26 13.85 8.11
C LEU A 284 -11.24 14.16 9.27
N GLU A 285 -12.53 14.19 8.97
CA GLU A 285 -13.63 14.40 9.91
C GLU A 285 -13.60 13.42 11.10
N LYS A 286 -13.21 12.17 10.86
CA LYS A 286 -13.11 11.16 11.93
C LYS A 286 -11.72 11.12 12.55
N LEU A 287 -10.68 11.10 11.72
CA LEU A 287 -9.31 10.82 12.13
C LEU A 287 -8.68 11.95 12.95
N TRP A 288 -8.87 13.21 12.55
CA TRP A 288 -8.24 14.34 13.24
C TRP A 288 -8.81 14.56 14.65
N PRO A 289 -10.14 14.50 14.86
CA PRO A 289 -10.69 14.51 16.20
C PRO A 289 -10.24 13.33 17.07
N SER A 290 -10.18 12.10 16.53
CA SER A 290 -9.68 10.94 17.28
C SER A 290 -8.21 11.09 17.68
N LEU A 291 -7.37 11.66 16.81
CA LEU A 291 -5.98 11.99 17.15
C LEU A 291 -5.89 13.04 18.27
N ALA A 292 -6.66 14.12 18.18
CA ALA A 292 -6.71 15.16 19.21
C ALA A 292 -7.24 14.62 20.56
N ARG A 293 -8.23 13.72 20.52
CA ARG A 293 -8.82 13.06 21.70
C ARG A 293 -7.94 11.97 22.32
N THR A 294 -6.82 11.58 21.72
CA THR A 294 -6.00 10.48 22.22
C THR A 294 -5.37 10.85 23.58
N MET A 295 -6.11 10.64 24.67
CA MET A 295 -5.77 11.03 26.05
C MET A 295 -4.78 10.07 26.72
N HIS A 296 -4.60 8.86 26.18
CA HIS A 296 -3.88 7.76 26.84
C HIS A 296 -2.37 7.73 26.58
N ALA A 297 -1.85 8.67 25.80
CA ALA A 297 -0.43 8.81 25.52
C ALA A 297 0.31 9.45 26.72
N THR A 298 0.33 8.78 27.87
CA THR A 298 1.09 9.26 29.05
C THR A 298 2.58 8.98 28.92
N LYS A 299 2.96 7.93 28.17
CA LYS A 299 4.37 7.61 27.93
C LYS A 299 4.99 8.58 26.93
N ILE A 300 6.18 9.07 27.27
CA ILE A 300 6.99 9.98 26.43
C ILE A 300 7.16 9.44 25.00
N SER A 301 7.34 8.12 24.83
CA SER A 301 7.51 7.54 23.49
C SER A 301 6.28 7.66 22.57
N THR A 302 5.09 7.71 23.16
CA THR A 302 3.82 7.83 22.43
C THR A 302 3.51 9.29 22.17
N GLN A 303 3.88 10.17 23.10
CA GLN A 303 3.81 11.62 22.94
C GLN A 303 4.74 12.11 21.81
N ASN A 304 6.01 11.71 21.82
CA ASN A 304 6.96 12.02 20.76
C ASN A 304 6.48 11.53 19.38
N LEU A 305 5.69 10.45 19.34
CA LEU A 305 5.12 9.93 18.11
C LEU A 305 3.99 10.82 17.59
N LEU A 306 3.12 11.30 18.49
CA LEU A 306 2.08 12.29 18.15
C LEU A 306 2.72 13.60 17.67
N ASP A 307 3.75 14.10 18.35
CA ASP A 307 4.45 15.33 17.94
C ASP A 307 5.03 15.19 16.52
N ARG A 308 5.61 14.03 16.19
CA ARG A 308 6.11 13.74 14.84
C ARG A 308 5.00 13.63 13.80
N ILE A 309 3.84 13.08 14.16
CA ILE A 309 2.67 13.06 13.28
C ILE A 309 2.23 14.50 13.01
N MET A 310 2.15 15.34 14.04
CA MET A 310 1.76 16.74 13.93
C MET A 310 2.70 17.55 13.06
N GLU A 311 4.00 17.40 13.28
CA GLU A 311 5.02 18.05 12.45
C GLU A 311 4.90 17.61 10.98
N LYS A 312 4.63 16.31 10.74
CA LYS A 312 4.47 15.78 9.38
C LYS A 312 3.18 16.26 8.72
N ILE A 313 2.07 16.36 9.46
CA ILE A 313 0.82 16.97 8.97
C ILE A 313 1.09 18.43 8.58
N GLY A 314 1.67 19.23 9.48
CA GLY A 314 1.98 20.64 9.19
C GLY A 314 2.87 20.86 7.96
N LYS A 315 3.76 19.90 7.65
CA LYS A 315 4.65 19.98 6.47
C LYS A 315 4.06 19.45 5.17
N GLN A 316 3.18 18.46 5.23
CA GLN A 316 2.68 17.71 4.05
C GLN A 316 1.20 17.90 3.79
N PHE A 317 0.48 18.63 4.64
CA PHE A 317 -0.94 18.87 4.45
C PHE A 317 -1.17 19.93 3.38
N ASP A 318 -1.61 19.46 2.21
CA ASP A 318 -2.15 20.31 1.17
C ASP A 318 -3.67 20.41 1.37
N THR A 319 -4.19 21.64 1.44
CA THR A 319 -5.61 21.92 1.65
C THR A 319 -6.45 21.21 0.59
N PRO A 320 -7.30 20.23 0.94
CA PRO A 320 -8.14 19.56 -0.02
C PRO A 320 -9.18 20.54 -0.58
N ALA A 321 -9.52 20.39 -1.85
CA ALA A 321 -10.63 21.15 -2.42
C ALA A 321 -11.94 20.74 -1.73
N ILE A 322 -12.72 21.72 -1.28
CA ILE A 322 -14.07 21.49 -0.73
C ILE A 322 -15.09 21.46 -1.87
N ILE A 323 -14.99 22.44 -2.77
CA ILE A 323 -15.83 22.60 -3.96
C ILE A 323 -14.97 22.31 -5.18
N GLU A 324 -15.35 21.29 -5.94
CA GLU A 324 -14.76 20.96 -7.23
C GLU A 324 -15.74 21.38 -8.33
N ASP A 325 -15.42 22.44 -9.05
CA ASP A 325 -16.19 22.91 -10.21
C ASP A 325 -15.36 22.80 -11.49
N THR A 326 -16.05 22.48 -12.59
CA THR A 326 -15.46 22.39 -13.93
C THR A 326 -15.83 23.61 -14.76
N ASN A 327 -14.88 24.18 -15.50
CA ASN A 327 -15.16 25.28 -16.42
C ASN A 327 -15.63 24.77 -17.79
N ASP A 328 -16.42 25.59 -18.49
CA ASP A 328 -16.95 25.25 -19.83
C ASP A 328 -15.86 24.96 -20.85
N VAL A 329 -14.70 25.60 -20.71
CA VAL A 329 -13.54 25.41 -21.59
C VAL A 329 -12.95 24.01 -21.44
N ALA A 330 -12.74 23.52 -20.21
CA ALA A 330 -12.25 22.16 -19.98
C ALA A 330 -13.29 21.13 -20.39
N MET A 331 -14.59 21.43 -20.20
CA MET A 331 -15.66 20.54 -20.65
C MET A 331 -15.61 20.34 -22.17
N LYS A 332 -15.49 21.42 -22.95
CA LYS A 332 -15.33 21.35 -24.42
C LYS A 332 -14.10 20.53 -24.82
N ALA A 333 -12.95 20.83 -24.24
CA ALA A 333 -11.71 20.10 -24.54
C ALA A 333 -11.79 18.61 -24.16
N ALA A 334 -12.50 18.25 -23.08
CA ALA A 334 -12.69 16.87 -22.67
C ALA A 334 -13.58 16.09 -23.65
N ILE A 335 -14.62 16.73 -24.20
CA ILE A 335 -15.48 16.14 -25.24
C ILE A 335 -14.65 15.85 -26.50
N ASP A 336 -13.79 16.78 -26.91
CA ASP A 336 -12.90 16.61 -28.06
C ASP A 336 -11.90 15.44 -27.86
N LEU A 337 -11.44 15.22 -26.63
CA LEU A 337 -10.45 14.18 -26.30
C LEU A 337 -11.04 12.77 -26.16
N TRP A 338 -12.31 12.64 -25.75
CA TRP A 338 -12.89 11.34 -25.41
C TRP A 338 -14.14 11.00 -26.22
N ARG A 339 -15.31 11.43 -25.74
CA ARG A 339 -16.59 11.25 -26.40
C ARG A 339 -17.59 12.30 -25.91
N PRO A 340 -18.53 12.73 -26.76
CA PRO A 340 -19.70 13.46 -26.27
C PRO A 340 -20.53 12.54 -25.36
N LEU A 341 -21.01 13.11 -24.25
CA LEU A 341 -21.95 12.46 -23.33
C LEU A 341 -23.36 12.99 -23.61
N ASP A 342 -24.37 12.14 -23.40
CA ASP A 342 -25.76 12.55 -23.52
C ASP A 342 -26.13 13.57 -22.44
N ALA A 343 -27.04 14.50 -22.74
CA ALA A 343 -27.46 15.54 -21.80
C ALA A 343 -28.00 14.98 -20.47
N ASN A 344 -28.70 13.84 -20.52
CA ASN A 344 -29.22 13.16 -19.35
C ASN A 344 -28.10 12.55 -18.49
N GLU A 345 -27.07 11.98 -19.13
CA GLU A 345 -25.90 11.48 -18.41
C GLU A 345 -25.16 12.65 -17.75
N LEU A 346 -24.96 13.76 -18.45
CA LEU A 346 -24.28 14.94 -17.92
C LEU A 346 -25.00 15.51 -16.69
N GLN A 347 -26.32 15.67 -16.76
CA GLN A 347 -27.12 16.17 -15.64
C GLN A 347 -27.04 15.26 -14.41
N SER A 348 -27.09 13.93 -14.60
CA SER A 348 -26.93 12.99 -13.50
C SER A 348 -25.54 13.09 -12.85
N ARG A 349 -24.49 13.30 -13.65
CA ARG A 349 -23.11 13.43 -13.17
C ARG A 349 -22.88 14.77 -12.46
N ASP A 350 -23.50 15.84 -12.93
CA ASP A 350 -23.49 17.14 -12.24
C ASP A 350 -24.21 17.04 -10.89
N GLN A 351 -25.36 16.37 -10.81
CA GLN A 351 -26.04 16.10 -9.53
C GLN A 351 -25.14 15.33 -8.55
N MET A 352 -24.47 14.26 -9.00
CA MET A 352 -23.53 13.52 -8.15
C MET A 352 -22.34 14.38 -7.70
N ARG A 353 -21.84 15.29 -8.56
CA ARG A 353 -20.78 16.23 -8.20
C ARG A 353 -21.26 17.19 -7.11
N ASP A 354 -22.45 17.74 -7.28
CA ASP A 354 -23.03 18.70 -6.34
C ASP A 354 -23.35 18.05 -4.99
N GLU A 355 -23.86 16.81 -4.98
CA GLU A 355 -24.04 16.00 -3.77
C GLU A 355 -22.71 15.75 -3.04
N ARG A 356 -21.64 15.42 -3.78
CA ARG A 356 -20.30 15.25 -3.22
C ARG A 356 -19.75 16.55 -2.66
N ASN A 357 -19.92 17.68 -3.36
CA ASN A 357 -19.51 19.00 -2.87
C ASN A 357 -20.28 19.36 -1.59
N GLN A 358 -21.59 19.09 -1.53
CA GLN A 358 -22.38 19.29 -0.30
C GLN A 358 -21.91 18.38 0.83
N ALA A 359 -21.61 17.11 0.56
CA ALA A 359 -21.07 16.20 1.57
C ALA A 359 -19.71 16.69 2.10
N ASN A 360 -18.82 17.16 1.22
CA ASN A 360 -17.53 17.74 1.62
C ASN A 360 -17.70 18.97 2.51
N ILE A 361 -18.63 19.88 2.17
CA ILE A 361 -18.94 21.07 2.99
C ILE A 361 -19.47 20.64 4.36
N ARG A 362 -20.38 19.66 4.42
CA ARG A 362 -20.92 19.14 5.69
C ARG A 362 -19.81 18.53 6.55
N SER A 363 -18.96 17.68 5.97
CA SER A 363 -17.82 17.07 6.66
C SER A 363 -16.81 18.12 7.15
N TYR A 364 -16.55 19.17 6.36
CA TYR A 364 -15.68 20.29 6.75
C TYR A 364 -16.26 21.06 7.94
N ASN A 365 -17.54 21.44 7.87
CA ASN A 365 -18.19 22.17 8.95
C ASN A 365 -18.24 21.34 10.23
N ASN A 366 -18.60 20.05 10.12
CA ASN A 366 -18.63 19.15 11.27
C ASN A 366 -17.23 18.96 11.88
N LEU A 367 -16.19 18.82 11.04
CA LEU A 367 -14.81 18.72 11.51
C LEU A 367 -14.39 19.98 12.30
N MET A 368 -14.69 21.17 11.77
CA MET A 368 -14.40 22.44 12.45
C MET A 368 -15.18 22.57 13.77
N GLU A 369 -16.46 22.22 13.78
CA GLU A 369 -17.30 22.23 14.99
C GLU A 369 -16.79 21.25 16.06
N ILE A 370 -16.44 20.03 15.67
CA ILE A 370 -15.89 19.03 16.59
C ILE A 370 -14.56 19.52 17.16
N LEU A 371 -13.64 20.01 16.33
CA LEU A 371 -12.36 20.54 16.81
C LEU A 371 -12.56 21.74 17.74
N ASN A 372 -13.52 22.62 17.45
CA ASN A 372 -13.77 23.76 18.32
C ASN A 372 -14.42 23.34 19.65
N SER A 373 -15.36 22.40 19.61
CA SER A 373 -15.93 21.82 20.83
C SER A 373 -14.88 21.11 21.68
N LEU A 374 -13.87 20.50 21.05
CA LEU A 374 -12.74 19.89 21.76
C LEU A 374 -11.88 20.96 22.41
N PHE A 375 -11.61 22.07 21.71
CA PHE A 375 -10.81 23.16 22.25
C PHE A 375 -11.45 23.86 23.46
N TYR A 376 -12.76 24.13 23.39
CA TYR A 376 -13.51 24.80 24.46
C TYR A 376 -14.12 23.85 25.51
N GLY A 377 -14.16 22.54 25.23
CA GLY A 377 -14.82 21.52 26.03
C GLY A 377 -13.97 20.95 27.19
N ASP A 378 -14.07 19.63 27.39
CA ASP A 378 -13.42 18.83 28.45
C ASP A 378 -11.96 19.25 28.76
N PRO A 379 -11.42 18.95 29.96
CA PRO A 379 -10.05 19.30 30.34
C PRO A 379 -9.02 18.52 29.50
N LEU A 380 -8.79 18.97 28.27
CA LEU A 380 -7.72 18.53 27.40
C LEU A 380 -6.38 18.93 28.02
N THR A 381 -5.37 18.09 27.81
CA THR A 381 -3.99 18.47 28.12
C THR A 381 -3.54 19.61 27.19
N TRP A 382 -2.61 20.46 27.63
CA TRP A 382 -2.11 21.59 26.83
C TRP A 382 -1.63 21.18 25.42
N ARG A 383 -1.10 19.96 25.27
CA ARG A 383 -0.69 19.41 23.97
C ARG A 383 -1.86 19.10 23.05
N GLN A 384 -2.96 18.59 23.59
CA GLN A 384 -4.16 18.32 22.81
C GLN A 384 -4.80 19.64 22.37
N GLN A 385 -4.73 20.68 23.20
CA GLN A 385 -5.14 22.02 22.82
C GLN A 385 -4.25 22.58 21.70
N GLU A 386 -2.91 22.47 21.82
CA GLU A 386 -1.97 22.87 20.76
C GLU A 386 -2.25 22.13 19.44
N MET A 387 -2.48 20.82 19.53
CA MET A 387 -2.81 19.96 18.39
C MET A 387 -4.09 20.39 17.69
N THR A 388 -5.15 20.62 18.49
CA THR A 388 -6.46 21.04 17.99
C THR A 388 -6.37 22.41 17.33
N MET A 389 -5.65 23.35 17.94
CA MET A 389 -5.38 24.66 17.36
C MET A 389 -4.60 24.59 16.05
N ALA A 390 -3.57 23.75 15.97
CA ALA A 390 -2.82 23.54 14.75
C ALA A 390 -3.71 22.98 13.62
N PHE A 391 -4.59 22.03 13.93
CA PHE A 391 -5.57 21.51 12.97
C PHE A 391 -6.55 22.56 12.49
N ILE A 392 -7.13 23.35 13.41
CA ILE A 392 -8.03 24.46 13.04
C ILE A 392 -7.30 25.42 12.11
N TRP A 393 -6.05 25.79 12.42
CA TRP A 393 -5.26 26.69 11.59
C TRP A 393 -5.01 26.15 10.17
N LEU A 394 -4.73 24.86 10.03
CA LEU A 394 -4.55 24.21 8.72
C LEU A 394 -5.84 24.15 7.89
N LEU A 395 -7.01 24.17 8.54
CA LEU A 395 -8.32 24.12 7.91
C LEU A 395 -8.87 25.49 7.51
N LEU A 396 -8.19 26.58 7.88
CA LEU A 396 -8.61 27.93 7.50
C LEU A 396 -8.49 28.12 5.99
N GLN A 397 -9.62 28.35 5.33
CA GLN A 397 -9.68 28.63 3.90
C GLN A 397 -10.10 30.07 3.62
N LYS A 398 -9.51 30.67 2.58
CA LYS A 398 -9.86 32.03 2.16
C LYS A 398 -11.24 32.14 1.51
N ARG A 399 -11.77 31.04 0.96
CA ARG A 399 -12.96 31.04 0.09
C ARG A 399 -14.24 30.60 0.79
N ILE A 400 -14.14 29.95 1.95
CA ILE A 400 -15.29 29.47 2.72
C ILE A 400 -15.26 30.20 4.05
N PRO A 401 -16.35 30.86 4.46
CA PRO A 401 -16.40 31.54 5.74
C PRO A 401 -16.21 30.53 6.86
N ILE A 402 -15.48 30.94 7.89
CA ILE A 402 -15.31 30.16 9.12
C ILE A 402 -16.71 29.89 9.70
N PRO A 403 -17.03 28.66 10.13
CA PRO A 403 -18.31 28.37 10.77
C PRO A 403 -18.57 29.32 11.93
N SER A 404 -19.83 29.74 12.13
CA SER A 404 -20.21 30.74 13.14
C SER A 404 -19.92 30.33 14.58
N SER A 405 -19.69 29.02 14.79
CA SER A 405 -19.35 28.37 16.03
C SER A 405 -17.85 28.38 16.35
N CYS A 406 -17.00 28.84 15.40
CA CYS A 406 -15.53 28.82 15.47
C CYS A 406 -14.90 30.11 16.00
#